data_AF-A0A0N5B4N2-F1
#
_entry.id   AF-A0A0N5B4N2-F1
#
_cell.length_a   1.000
_cell.length_b   1.000
_cell.length_c   1.000
_cell.angle_alpha   90.00
_cell.angle_beta   90.00
_cell.angle_gamma   90.00
#
_symmetry.space_group_name_H-M   'P 1'
#
loop_
_entity.id
_entity.type
_entity.pdbx_description
1 polymer ?
#
loop_
_entity_poly.entity_id
_entity_poly.type
_entity_poly.pdbx_seq_one_letter_code
_entity_poly.pdbx_strand_id
1 'polypeptide(L)'
;MKLCYKFLFDSLYLILFLNNFYEAKRINVVKEITLNNSGLNLKYVSISNYSIRSEYASAPKYKINACYTGKSFSSMALGLFCYLFDDKNFLKHYKSANNKGANRHLCHRRNRNLLMTEVIKKYSNNNSTKFFNEWKNIYVVRNPISRFISGFIQICVLKIGLPSNHPYCFNCKRSMNCFLTKLYTRLLKFKGTHNIVDRFLSYHFHPQKWQCEYFKYKDKYKIIHYDSDKKQFYETYLGELRDSGVPEAKLTFIKKLFYTTKPIHKTDGKHITNMYKNYLLRNPKLLKLLLKIFYEDFEEFKFEIPNIEKLS
;
A
#
# COMPACT_ATOMS: atom_id res chain seq x y z
N MET A 1 33.96 12.84 55.96
CA MET A 1 33.09 13.93 55.47
C MET A 1 33.42 14.28 54.01
N LYS A 2 33.00 13.45 53.03
CA LYS A 2 32.97 13.76 51.57
C LYS A 2 32.53 12.49 50.80
N LEU A 3 31.25 12.12 50.88
CA LEU A 3 30.67 11.07 50.02
C LEU A 3 29.13 11.18 50.07
N CYS A 4 28.59 12.33 49.70
CA CYS A 4 27.12 12.45 49.55
C CYS A 4 26.64 13.51 48.52
N TYR A 5 27.52 14.02 47.66
CA TYR A 5 27.15 15.10 46.72
C TYR A 5 27.26 14.77 45.24
N LYS A 6 27.60 13.52 44.87
CA LYS A 6 27.72 13.14 43.45
C LYS A 6 26.52 12.36 42.88
N PHE A 7 25.60 11.86 43.73
CA PHE A 7 24.46 11.07 43.28
C PHE A 7 23.17 11.85 43.02
N LEU A 8 23.11 13.14 43.38
CA LEU A 8 21.93 13.98 43.16
C LEU A 8 21.95 14.76 41.84
N PHE A 9 23.09 14.85 41.16
CA PHE A 9 23.20 15.57 39.88
C PHE A 9 22.93 14.69 38.65
N ASP A 10 23.19 13.38 38.73
CA ASP A 10 22.96 12.45 37.61
C ASP A 10 21.49 12.01 37.49
N SER A 11 20.70 12.10 38.56
CA SER A 11 19.28 11.76 38.54
C SER A 11 18.41 12.84 37.86
N LEU A 12 18.80 14.12 37.95
CA LEU A 12 18.08 15.21 37.29
C LEU A 12 18.30 15.21 35.76
N TYR A 13 19.51 14.88 35.30
CA TYR A 13 19.82 14.76 33.87
C TYR A 13 19.14 13.56 33.23
N LEU A 14 18.98 12.44 33.96
CA LEU A 14 18.21 11.30 33.46
C LEU A 14 16.71 11.61 33.37
N ILE A 15 16.15 12.42 34.28
CA ILE A 15 14.74 12.85 34.22
C ILE A 15 14.53 13.84 33.07
N LEU A 16 15.49 14.72 32.76
CA LEU A 16 15.42 15.61 31.60
C LEU A 16 15.63 14.87 30.27
N PHE A 17 16.40 13.78 30.24
CA PHE A 17 16.52 12.92 29.05
C PHE A 17 15.34 11.95 28.87
N LEU A 18 14.68 11.52 29.96
CA LEU A 18 13.47 10.70 29.89
C LEU A 18 12.21 11.51 29.59
N ASN A 19 12.17 12.80 29.91
CA ASN A 19 11.10 13.71 29.48
C ASN A 19 11.25 14.19 28.02
N ASN A 20 12.38 13.89 27.37
CA ASN A 20 12.57 14.08 25.93
C ASN A 20 12.29 12.81 25.11
N PHE A 21 11.76 11.74 25.73
CA PHE A 21 10.97 10.77 24.99
C PHE A 21 9.68 11.45 24.55
N TYR A 22 9.81 12.14 23.41
CA TYR A 22 8.78 12.54 22.49
C TYR A 22 7.48 11.80 22.81
N GLU A 23 6.55 12.53 23.41
CA GLU A 23 5.14 12.34 23.15
C GLU A 23 5.02 12.25 21.61
N ALA A 24 4.95 11.03 21.08
CA ALA A 24 4.74 10.81 19.66
C ALA A 24 3.34 11.38 19.37
N LYS A 25 3.32 12.67 19.03
CA LYS A 25 2.15 13.51 18.81
C LYS A 25 1.16 12.71 17.97
N ARG A 26 -0.04 12.56 18.51
CA ARG A 26 -1.18 11.83 17.92
C ARG A 26 -1.39 12.26 16.47
N ILE A 27 -1.51 11.30 15.55
CA ILE A 27 -1.61 11.60 14.11
C ILE A 27 -2.83 10.93 13.49
N ASN A 28 -4.03 11.30 13.94
CA ASN A 28 -5.15 11.32 13.00
C ASN A 28 -5.84 12.65 13.22
N VAL A 29 -6.00 13.41 12.14
CA VAL A 29 -6.82 14.62 12.15
C VAL A 29 -8.09 14.28 11.38
N VAL A 30 -9.23 14.55 11.99
CA VAL A 30 -10.49 14.60 11.24
C VAL A 30 -10.49 15.93 10.53
N LYS A 31 -10.37 15.90 9.20
CA LYS A 31 -10.47 17.08 8.36
C LYS A 31 -11.88 17.19 7.81
N GLU A 32 -12.23 18.38 7.40
CA GLU A 32 -13.57 18.73 6.92
C GLU A 32 -13.45 19.40 5.56
N ILE A 33 -14.32 19.03 4.63
CA ILE A 33 -14.39 19.65 3.30
C ILE A 33 -15.84 19.69 2.81
N THR A 34 -16.20 20.77 2.13
CA THR A 34 -17.46 20.87 1.39
C THR A 34 -17.20 20.43 -0.06
N LEU A 35 -17.93 19.41 -0.51
CA LEU A 35 -17.82 18.94 -1.89
C LEU A 35 -18.64 19.87 -2.80
N ASN A 36 -17.95 20.72 -3.57
CA ASN A 36 -18.48 21.87 -4.30
C ASN A 36 -19.68 21.61 -5.23
N ASN A 37 -19.89 20.36 -5.68
CA ASN A 37 -21.04 20.05 -6.55
C ASN A 37 -22.30 19.64 -5.76
N SER A 38 -22.16 19.27 -4.48
CA SER A 38 -23.24 18.68 -3.66
C SER A 38 -23.62 19.49 -2.42
N GLY A 39 -22.83 20.50 -2.04
CA GLY A 39 -22.96 21.17 -0.73
C GLY A 39 -22.73 20.25 0.47
N LEU A 40 -22.34 18.99 0.24
CA LEU A 40 -22.14 17.99 1.29
C LEU A 40 -20.86 18.30 2.06
N ASN A 41 -21.01 18.49 3.36
CA ASN A 41 -19.90 18.56 4.27
C ASN A 41 -19.42 17.14 4.68
N LEU A 42 -18.17 16.83 4.32
CA LEU A 42 -17.51 15.54 4.54
C LEU A 42 -16.40 15.67 5.58
N LYS A 43 -16.59 15.02 6.73
CA LYS A 43 -15.53 14.78 7.73
C LYS A 43 -14.78 13.48 7.42
N TYR A 44 -13.51 13.59 7.04
CA TYR A 44 -12.67 12.46 6.60
C TYR A 44 -11.42 12.27 7.47
N VAL A 45 -10.90 11.04 7.52
CA VAL A 45 -9.65 10.74 8.24
C VAL A 45 -8.45 11.15 7.41
N SER A 46 -7.47 11.79 8.05
CA SER A 46 -6.20 12.14 7.46
C SER A 46 -5.06 11.85 8.44
N ILE A 47 -3.92 11.43 7.90
CA ILE A 47 -2.68 11.24 8.64
C ILE A 47 -1.62 12.18 8.07
N SER A 48 -0.84 12.82 8.94
CA SER A 48 0.24 13.74 8.54
C SER A 48 1.55 13.32 9.21
N ASN A 49 2.66 13.27 8.48
CA ASN A 49 3.96 12.95 9.08
C ASN A 49 4.08 11.52 9.63
N TYR A 50 3.26 10.57 9.16
CA TYR A 50 3.39 9.15 9.48
C TYR A 50 3.14 8.30 8.24
N SER A 51 3.88 7.20 8.16
CA SER A 51 3.66 6.16 7.16
C SER A 51 3.56 4.81 7.84
N ILE A 52 2.58 4.05 7.42
CA ILE A 52 2.44 2.64 7.75
C ILE A 52 3.57 1.89 7.04
N ARG A 53 4.07 0.84 7.71
CA ARG A 53 4.97 -0.14 7.12
C ARG A 53 4.44 -0.63 5.78
N SER A 54 5.31 -0.60 4.77
CA SER A 54 4.97 -0.92 3.39
C SER A 54 5.91 -2.01 2.84
N GLU A 55 5.79 -2.32 1.55
CA GLU A 55 6.67 -3.28 0.90
C GLU A 55 7.35 -2.65 -0.30
N TYR A 56 8.68 -2.64 -0.27
CA TYR A 56 9.55 -2.25 -1.36
C TYR A 56 10.17 -3.48 -2.00
N ALA A 57 10.30 -3.46 -3.32
CA ALA A 57 11.14 -4.40 -4.04
C ALA A 57 12.10 -3.61 -4.94
N SER A 58 13.36 -4.03 -4.99
CA SER A 58 14.42 -3.31 -5.71
C SER A 58 15.11 -4.23 -6.71
N ALA A 59 15.52 -3.66 -7.85
CA ALA A 59 16.29 -4.32 -8.90
C ALA A 59 17.56 -3.50 -9.16
N PRO A 60 18.64 -3.72 -8.39
CA PRO A 60 19.83 -2.86 -8.39
C PRO A 60 20.53 -2.77 -9.73
N LYS A 61 20.52 -3.86 -10.51
CA LYS A 61 21.10 -3.90 -11.86
C LYS A 61 20.54 -2.81 -12.78
N TYR A 62 19.29 -2.41 -12.58
CA TYR A 62 18.60 -1.39 -13.39
C TYR A 62 18.32 -0.11 -12.60
N LYS A 63 18.83 -0.01 -11.36
CA LYS A 63 18.53 1.09 -10.41
C LYS A 63 17.05 1.43 -10.31
N ILE A 64 16.19 0.40 -10.25
CA ILE A 64 14.74 0.56 -10.06
C ILE A 64 14.37 0.11 -8.66
N ASN A 65 13.57 0.91 -7.98
CA ASN A 65 12.90 0.55 -6.74
C ASN A 65 11.40 0.76 -6.91
N ALA A 66 10.60 -0.07 -6.29
CA ALA A 66 9.16 0.08 -6.37
C ALA A 66 8.48 -0.22 -5.03
N CYS A 67 7.57 0.66 -4.63
CA CYS A 67 6.68 0.41 -3.51
C CYS A 67 5.35 -0.18 -3.98
N TYR A 68 4.86 -1.17 -3.26
CA TYR A 68 3.60 -1.82 -3.55
C TYR A 68 2.70 -1.91 -2.32
N THR A 69 1.43 -1.58 -2.51
CA THR A 69 0.39 -1.73 -1.50
C THR A 69 -0.56 -2.87 -1.86
N GLY A 70 -1.26 -3.39 -0.85
CA GLY A 70 -2.18 -4.49 -1.05
C GLY A 70 -3.25 -4.15 -2.08
N LYS A 71 -3.56 -5.13 -2.95
CA LYS A 71 -4.55 -5.03 -4.05
C LYS A 71 -4.18 -4.08 -5.20
N SER A 72 -2.97 -3.52 -5.20
CA SER A 72 -2.48 -2.62 -6.26
C SER A 72 -1.31 -3.29 -6.99
N PHE A 73 -1.59 -4.35 -7.76
CA PHE A 73 -0.62 -5.14 -8.54
C PHE A 73 0.50 -5.85 -7.73
N SER A 74 0.47 -5.80 -6.39
CA SER A 74 1.60 -6.19 -5.54
C SER A 74 2.14 -7.61 -5.73
N SER A 75 1.30 -8.62 -5.94
CA SER A 75 1.79 -10.00 -6.13
C SER A 75 2.60 -10.18 -7.42
N MET A 76 2.15 -9.55 -8.51
CA MET A 76 2.86 -9.58 -9.79
C MET A 76 4.17 -8.80 -9.71
N ALA A 77 4.11 -7.64 -9.06
CA ALA A 77 5.23 -6.77 -8.84
C ALA A 77 6.38 -7.43 -8.06
N LEU A 78 6.06 -8.16 -6.97
CA LEU A 78 7.08 -8.89 -6.21
C LEU A 78 7.80 -9.96 -7.06
N GLY A 79 7.05 -10.70 -7.88
CA GLY A 79 7.64 -11.70 -8.77
C GLY A 79 8.41 -11.08 -9.94
N LEU A 80 7.92 -9.99 -10.51
CA LEU A 80 8.63 -9.18 -11.50
C LEU A 80 9.98 -8.71 -10.95
N PHE A 81 10.00 -8.10 -9.77
CA PHE A 81 11.25 -7.59 -9.19
C PHE A 81 12.18 -8.73 -8.76
N CYS A 82 11.64 -9.90 -8.43
CA CYS A 82 12.45 -11.10 -8.26
C CYS A 82 13.14 -11.50 -9.57
N TYR A 83 12.42 -11.52 -10.70
CA TYR A 83 12.98 -11.79 -12.02
C TYR A 83 14.04 -10.75 -12.44
N LEU A 84 13.80 -9.46 -12.16
CA LEU A 84 14.75 -8.40 -12.47
C LEU A 84 15.99 -8.45 -11.57
N PHE A 85 15.86 -8.92 -10.33
CA PHE A 85 16.96 -9.06 -9.38
C PHE A 85 17.85 -10.28 -9.67
N ASP A 86 17.23 -11.43 -9.95
CA ASP A 86 17.90 -12.71 -10.12
C ASP A 86 17.10 -13.58 -11.08
N ASP A 87 17.28 -13.32 -12.38
CA ASP A 87 16.54 -13.98 -13.45
C ASP A 87 16.86 -15.48 -13.52
N LYS A 88 18.12 -15.88 -13.32
CA LYS A 88 18.54 -17.28 -13.30
C LYS A 88 17.77 -18.07 -12.25
N ASN A 89 17.76 -17.60 -11.00
CA ASN A 89 17.04 -18.28 -9.93
C ASN A 89 15.53 -18.23 -10.11
N PHE A 90 14.98 -17.09 -10.57
CA PHE A 90 13.56 -16.98 -10.89
C PHE A 90 13.16 -17.99 -11.97
N LEU A 91 13.89 -18.05 -13.09
CA LEU A 91 13.58 -18.91 -14.23
C LEU A 91 13.69 -20.41 -13.90
N LYS A 92 14.59 -20.78 -12.97
CA LYS A 92 14.72 -22.16 -12.48
C LYS A 92 13.47 -22.65 -11.75
N HIS A 93 12.79 -21.76 -11.01
CA HIS A 93 11.71 -22.15 -10.09
C HIS A 93 10.31 -21.69 -10.53
N TYR A 94 10.18 -20.69 -11.41
CA TYR A 94 8.85 -20.11 -11.71
C TYR A 94 7.90 -21.07 -12.45
N LYS A 95 8.42 -22.07 -13.18
CA LYS A 95 7.59 -23.06 -13.89
C LYS A 95 6.90 -24.04 -12.93
N SER A 96 7.60 -24.44 -11.87
CA SER A 96 7.09 -25.38 -10.84
C SER A 96 6.38 -24.68 -9.69
N ALA A 97 6.50 -23.36 -9.58
CA ALA A 97 5.89 -22.59 -8.51
C ALA A 97 4.35 -22.53 -8.61
N ASN A 98 3.68 -22.88 -7.52
CA ASN A 98 2.29 -22.47 -7.29
C ASN A 98 2.21 -20.94 -7.39
N ASN A 99 1.32 -20.41 -8.25
CA ASN A 99 1.19 -19.00 -8.63
C ASN A 99 2.17 -18.45 -9.70
N LYS A 100 3.03 -19.29 -10.29
CA LYS A 100 3.98 -18.93 -11.36
C LYS A 100 4.74 -17.63 -11.06
N GLY A 101 4.66 -16.65 -11.95
CA GLY A 101 5.34 -15.35 -11.82
C GLY A 101 4.80 -14.43 -10.72
N ALA A 102 3.72 -14.79 -10.02
CA ALA A 102 3.21 -14.06 -8.86
C ALA A 102 3.59 -14.72 -7.54
N ASN A 103 4.46 -15.74 -7.55
CA ASN A 103 4.94 -16.37 -6.34
C ASN A 103 5.95 -15.46 -5.61
N ARG A 104 5.47 -14.86 -4.51
CA ARG A 104 6.24 -13.95 -3.64
C ARG A 104 7.42 -14.59 -2.89
N HIS A 105 7.57 -15.91 -2.96
CA HIS A 105 8.59 -16.66 -2.24
C HIS A 105 9.83 -16.96 -3.10
N LEU A 106 9.77 -16.75 -4.43
CA LEU A 106 10.87 -17.07 -5.35
C LEU A 106 12.20 -16.37 -5.01
N CYS A 107 12.15 -15.15 -4.47
CA CYS A 107 13.33 -14.41 -4.00
C CYS A 107 13.35 -14.19 -2.49
N HIS A 108 12.45 -14.84 -1.74
CA HIS A 108 12.24 -14.63 -0.31
C HIS A 108 12.19 -13.13 0.06
N ARG A 109 13.19 -12.63 0.80
CA ARG A 109 13.33 -11.22 1.20
C ARG A 109 14.61 -10.56 0.67
N ARG A 110 15.37 -11.21 -0.23
CA ARG A 110 16.71 -10.74 -0.66
C ARG A 110 16.69 -9.34 -1.26
N ASN A 111 15.64 -9.04 -2.02
CA ASN A 111 15.44 -7.78 -2.71
C ASN A 111 14.27 -6.95 -2.16
N ARG A 112 13.83 -7.23 -0.92
CA ARG A 112 12.67 -6.59 -0.31
C ARG A 112 13.05 -5.81 0.94
N ASN A 113 12.46 -4.64 1.10
CA ASN A 113 12.61 -3.80 2.29
C ASN A 113 11.24 -3.30 2.74
N LEU A 114 11.16 -2.81 3.97
CA LEU A 114 9.89 -2.38 4.59
C LEU A 114 9.74 -0.86 4.62
N LEU A 115 10.87 -0.18 4.59
CA LEU A 115 11.00 1.27 4.60
C LEU A 115 11.91 1.72 3.45
N MET A 116 11.63 2.88 2.88
CA MET A 116 12.51 3.53 1.90
C MET A 116 13.85 3.87 2.55
N THR A 117 13.86 4.24 3.83
CA THR A 117 15.11 4.48 4.58
C THR A 117 16.04 3.26 4.58
N GLU A 118 15.49 2.04 4.66
CA GLU A 118 16.27 0.79 4.54
C GLU A 118 16.81 0.59 3.10
N VAL A 119 16.03 0.96 2.08
CA VAL A 119 16.44 0.90 0.67
C VAL A 119 17.60 1.88 0.41
N ILE A 120 17.46 3.13 0.85
CA ILE A 120 18.50 4.17 0.73
C ILE A 120 19.76 3.74 1.49
N LYS A 121 19.62 3.24 2.72
CA LYS A 121 20.75 2.69 3.49
C LYS A 121 21.50 1.62 2.69
N LYS A 122 20.76 0.66 2.11
CA LYS A 122 21.31 -0.51 1.44
C LYS A 122 21.99 -0.18 0.11
N TYR A 123 21.47 0.79 -0.65
CA TYR A 123 21.91 1.02 -2.04
C TYR A 123 22.62 2.35 -2.27
N SER A 124 22.65 3.25 -1.29
CA SER A 124 23.36 4.53 -1.39
C SER A 124 24.08 4.94 -0.11
N ASN A 125 24.30 4.01 0.85
CA ASN A 125 24.97 4.28 2.12
C ASN A 125 24.35 5.48 2.86
N ASN A 126 23.01 5.50 2.97
CA ASN A 126 22.21 6.58 3.56
C ASN A 126 22.21 7.91 2.79
N ASN A 127 22.85 8.02 1.62
CA ASN A 127 22.79 9.23 0.81
C ASN A 127 21.48 9.28 -0.01
N SER A 128 20.46 9.97 0.51
CA SER A 128 19.14 10.08 -0.12
C SER A 128 19.19 10.84 -1.45
N THR A 129 19.97 11.93 -1.53
CA THR A 129 20.14 12.71 -2.76
C THR A 129 20.71 11.84 -3.88
N LYS A 130 21.79 11.10 -3.61
CA LYS A 130 22.38 10.16 -4.56
C LYS A 130 21.38 9.09 -5.00
N PHE A 131 20.64 8.51 -4.05
CA PHE A 131 19.64 7.50 -4.35
C PHE A 131 18.58 8.04 -5.31
N PHE A 132 17.94 9.17 -5.00
CA PHE A 132 16.86 9.70 -5.82
C PHE A 132 17.31 10.28 -7.17
N ASN A 133 18.57 10.70 -7.29
CA ASN A 133 19.14 11.14 -8.58
C ASN A 133 19.45 9.96 -9.50
N GLU A 134 19.83 8.81 -8.96
CA GLU A 134 20.27 7.66 -9.74
C GLU A 134 19.20 6.57 -9.91
N TRP A 135 18.18 6.53 -9.05
CA TRP A 135 17.19 5.47 -9.00
C TRP A 135 15.79 5.93 -9.38
N LYS A 136 15.16 5.17 -10.27
CA LYS A 136 13.73 5.32 -10.55
C LYS A 136 12.92 4.66 -9.43
N ASN A 137 12.02 5.43 -8.81
CA ASN A 137 11.16 4.97 -7.72
C ASN A 137 9.71 4.91 -8.22
N ILE A 138 9.18 3.71 -8.42
CA ILE A 138 7.82 3.50 -8.92
C ILE A 138 6.87 3.32 -7.72
N TYR A 139 5.71 3.96 -7.77
CA TYR A 139 4.61 3.64 -6.86
C TYR A 139 3.33 3.35 -7.65
N VAL A 140 2.85 2.11 -7.53
CA VAL A 140 1.60 1.68 -8.16
C VAL A 140 0.42 1.98 -7.24
N VAL A 141 -0.51 2.79 -7.72
CA VAL A 141 -1.73 3.18 -7.02
C VAL A 141 -2.95 2.66 -7.76
N ARG A 142 -4.04 2.36 -7.05
CA ARG A 142 -5.28 1.83 -7.63
C ARG A 142 -6.47 2.66 -7.16
N ASN A 143 -7.47 2.85 -8.03
CA ASN A 143 -8.70 3.54 -7.67
C ASN A 143 -9.29 2.99 -6.33
N PRO A 144 -9.57 3.84 -5.33
CA PRO A 144 -9.93 3.38 -3.98
C PRO A 144 -11.13 2.44 -3.91
N ILE A 145 -12.18 2.67 -4.71
CA ILE A 145 -13.36 1.78 -4.78
C ILE A 145 -12.94 0.40 -5.26
N SER A 146 -12.23 0.34 -6.38
CA SER A 146 -11.82 -0.95 -6.97
C SER A 146 -10.86 -1.71 -6.05
N ARG A 147 -9.96 -0.98 -5.37
CA ARG A 147 -9.01 -1.53 -4.39
C ARG A 147 -9.74 -2.11 -3.18
N PHE A 148 -10.67 -1.34 -2.59
CA PHE A 148 -11.50 -1.79 -1.48
C PHE A 148 -12.32 -3.03 -1.83
N ILE A 149 -13.04 -3.01 -2.96
CA ILE A 149 -13.84 -4.14 -3.43
C ILE A 149 -12.98 -5.39 -3.62
N SER A 150 -11.81 -5.27 -4.25
CA SER A 150 -10.89 -6.40 -4.42
C SER A 150 -10.47 -6.99 -3.06
N GLY A 151 -10.15 -6.14 -2.09
CA GLY A 151 -9.79 -6.60 -0.76
C GLY A 151 -10.95 -7.22 0.01
N PHE A 152 -12.11 -6.59 0.00
CA PHE A 152 -13.30 -7.07 0.70
C PHE A 152 -13.77 -8.41 0.13
N ILE A 153 -13.83 -8.55 -1.20
CA ILE A 153 -14.21 -9.81 -1.85
C ILE A 153 -13.23 -10.92 -1.50
N GLN A 154 -11.92 -10.67 -1.61
CA GLN A 154 -10.94 -11.69 -1.30
C GLN A 154 -11.01 -12.11 0.17
N ILE A 155 -11.01 -11.14 1.08
CA ILE A 155 -10.75 -11.37 2.50
C ILE A 155 -12.05 -11.74 3.22
N CYS A 156 -13.15 -11.04 2.98
CA CYS A 156 -14.40 -11.25 3.72
C CYS A 156 -15.36 -12.23 3.03
N VAL A 157 -15.49 -12.16 1.70
CA VAL A 157 -16.53 -12.90 0.97
C VAL A 157 -16.09 -14.29 0.55
N LEU A 158 -14.93 -14.38 -0.10
CA LEU A 158 -14.39 -15.62 -0.68
C LEU A 158 -13.31 -16.25 0.18
N LYS A 159 -12.74 -15.52 1.15
CA LYS A 159 -11.68 -15.97 2.08
C LYS A 159 -10.48 -16.62 1.38
N ILE A 160 -10.11 -16.13 0.20
CA ILE A 160 -9.09 -16.77 -0.65
C ILE A 160 -7.69 -16.57 -0.07
N GLY A 161 -7.00 -17.69 0.16
CA GLY A 161 -5.63 -17.70 0.66
C GLY A 161 -5.53 -17.30 2.13
N LEU A 162 -6.58 -17.55 2.91
CA LEU A 162 -6.66 -17.25 4.34
C LEU A 162 -7.01 -18.53 5.14
N PRO A 163 -6.53 -18.65 6.38
CA PRO A 163 -6.97 -19.71 7.28
C PRO A 163 -8.48 -19.65 7.54
N SER A 164 -9.05 -20.79 7.93
CA SER A 164 -10.42 -20.81 8.47
C SER A 164 -10.54 -19.86 9.67
N ASN A 165 -11.69 -19.20 9.80
CA ASN A 165 -11.99 -18.26 10.90
C ASN A 165 -10.98 -17.09 11.09
N HIS A 166 -10.30 -16.64 10.02
CA HIS A 166 -9.36 -15.53 10.12
C HIS A 166 -10.00 -14.22 10.67
N PRO A 167 -9.26 -13.38 11.43
CA PRO A 167 -9.81 -12.18 12.07
C PRO A 167 -9.90 -10.96 11.14
N TYR A 168 -9.36 -11.04 9.92
CA TYR A 168 -9.19 -9.92 8.99
C TYR A 168 -10.46 -9.31 8.40
N CYS A 169 -11.64 -9.66 8.93
CA CYS A 169 -12.93 -9.10 8.51
C CYS A 169 -13.75 -8.49 9.67
N PHE A 170 -13.12 -8.21 10.83
CA PHE A 170 -13.79 -7.61 11.99
C PHE A 170 -15.07 -8.33 12.46
N ASN A 171 -15.16 -9.65 12.22
CA ASN A 171 -16.36 -10.48 12.42
C ASN A 171 -17.61 -9.99 11.66
N CYS A 172 -17.44 -9.17 10.61
CA CYS A 172 -18.54 -8.63 9.80
C CYS A 172 -19.10 -9.61 8.75
N LYS A 173 -18.52 -10.81 8.65
CA LYS A 173 -18.87 -11.81 7.63
C LYS A 173 -18.84 -11.18 6.23
N ARG A 174 -19.99 -11.01 5.57
CA ARG A 174 -20.12 -10.45 4.22
C ARG A 174 -20.73 -9.03 4.20
N SER A 175 -20.91 -8.38 5.35
CA SER A 175 -21.52 -7.04 5.43
C SER A 175 -20.50 -5.92 5.20
N MET A 176 -20.61 -5.21 4.07
CA MET A 176 -19.80 -4.01 3.80
C MET A 176 -20.12 -2.87 4.77
N ASN A 177 -21.38 -2.70 5.16
CA ASN A 177 -21.76 -1.68 6.14
C ASN A 177 -21.04 -1.88 7.48
N CYS A 178 -21.07 -3.12 8.00
CA CYS A 178 -20.33 -3.46 9.22
C CYS A 178 -18.83 -3.21 9.05
N PHE A 179 -18.25 -3.68 7.93
CA PHE A 179 -16.81 -3.61 7.71
C PHE A 179 -16.31 -2.16 7.60
N LEU A 180 -16.95 -1.34 6.76
CA LEU A 180 -16.57 0.06 6.56
C LEU A 180 -16.77 0.88 7.84
N THR A 181 -17.85 0.63 8.59
CA THR A 181 -18.09 1.29 9.88
C THR A 181 -16.97 0.96 10.86
N LYS A 182 -16.61 -0.32 11.01
CA LYS A 182 -15.54 -0.74 11.93
C LYS A 182 -14.16 -0.26 11.48
N LEU A 183 -13.89 -0.26 10.17
CA LEU A 183 -12.65 0.28 9.62
C LEU A 183 -12.53 1.78 9.92
N TYR A 184 -13.56 2.58 9.62
CA TYR A 184 -13.58 4.01 9.91
C TYR A 184 -13.36 4.30 11.40
N THR A 185 -14.11 3.63 12.29
CA THR A 185 -13.94 3.78 13.74
C THR A 185 -12.55 3.39 14.22
N ARG A 186 -11.93 2.37 13.61
CA ARG A 186 -10.55 1.98 13.93
C ARG A 186 -9.55 3.04 13.47
N LEU A 187 -9.75 3.62 12.28
CA LEU A 187 -8.89 4.66 11.74
C LEU A 187 -8.92 5.94 12.58
N LEU A 188 -10.09 6.34 13.10
CA LEU A 188 -10.20 7.47 14.02
C LEU A 188 -9.35 7.30 15.30
N LYS A 189 -9.13 6.05 15.72
CA LYS A 189 -8.38 5.68 16.93
C LYS A 189 -7.00 5.10 16.62
N PHE A 190 -6.53 5.20 15.38
CA PHE A 190 -5.31 4.53 14.93
C PHE A 190 -4.07 5.14 15.59
N LYS A 191 -3.25 4.34 16.27
CA LYS A 191 -2.01 4.77 16.92
C LYS A 191 -0.77 4.09 16.33
N GLY A 192 -0.89 3.52 15.14
CA GLY A 192 0.11 2.67 14.52
C GLY A 192 -0.32 1.20 14.48
N THR A 193 0.51 0.37 13.86
CA THR A 193 0.26 -1.08 13.73
C THR A 193 0.98 -1.84 14.84
N HIS A 194 0.25 -2.49 15.75
CA HIS A 194 0.86 -3.15 16.91
C HIS A 194 0.99 -4.66 16.74
N ASN A 195 0.09 -5.30 15.99
CA ASN A 195 0.08 -6.75 15.80
C ASN A 195 -0.03 -7.16 14.32
N ILE A 196 0.00 -8.48 14.06
CA ILE A 196 -0.08 -9.02 12.71
C ILE A 196 -1.41 -8.70 12.01
N VAL A 197 -2.52 -8.65 12.76
CA VAL A 197 -3.85 -8.31 12.24
C VAL A 197 -3.87 -6.86 11.78
N ASP A 198 -3.30 -5.94 12.57
CA ASP A 198 -3.20 -4.53 12.22
C ASP A 198 -2.39 -4.33 10.95
N ARG A 199 -1.22 -4.99 10.86
CA ARG A 199 -0.37 -4.90 9.66
C ARG A 199 -1.09 -5.43 8.44
N PHE A 200 -1.79 -6.56 8.57
CA PHE A 200 -2.54 -7.16 7.46
C PHE A 200 -3.69 -6.25 7.00
N LEU A 201 -4.47 -5.70 7.93
CA LEU A 201 -5.57 -4.79 7.62
C LEU A 201 -5.04 -3.50 7.00
N SER A 202 -3.95 -2.95 7.56
CA SER A 202 -3.36 -1.70 7.07
C SER A 202 -2.87 -1.83 5.64
N TYR A 203 -2.11 -2.88 5.34
CA TYR A 203 -1.60 -3.14 4.00
C TYR A 203 -2.71 -3.27 2.93
N HIS A 204 -3.88 -3.79 3.30
CA HIS A 204 -4.97 -4.06 2.35
C HIS A 204 -6.08 -3.00 2.32
N PHE A 205 -6.33 -2.28 3.41
CA PHE A 205 -7.52 -1.46 3.59
C PHE A 205 -7.26 -0.05 4.10
N HIS A 206 -6.05 0.30 4.54
CA HIS A 206 -5.75 1.71 4.83
C HIS A 206 -5.51 2.48 3.53
N PRO A 207 -5.64 3.82 3.56
CA PRO A 207 -5.33 4.65 2.41
C PRO A 207 -3.91 4.40 1.87
N GLN A 208 -3.77 4.53 0.56
CA GLN A 208 -2.49 4.37 -0.15
C GLN A 208 -1.54 5.52 0.16
N LYS A 209 -2.06 6.74 0.35
CA LYS A 209 -1.28 7.91 0.78
C LYS A 209 -0.58 7.69 2.13
N TRP A 210 -1.14 6.82 2.98
CA TRP A 210 -0.61 6.50 4.31
C TRP A 210 0.51 5.45 4.27
N GLN A 211 0.87 4.96 3.09
CA GLN A 211 1.88 3.93 2.86
C GLN A 211 3.06 4.50 2.07
N CYS A 212 4.08 3.68 1.85
CA CYS A 212 5.24 3.95 1.02
C CYS A 212 6.07 5.17 1.43
N GLU A 213 6.04 5.57 2.71
CA GLU A 213 6.65 6.81 3.18
C GLU A 213 6.31 8.00 2.27
N TYR A 214 5.12 7.95 1.67
CA TYR A 214 4.73 8.83 0.57
C TYR A 214 4.73 10.29 1.01
N PHE A 215 4.33 10.56 2.26
CA PHE A 215 4.38 11.91 2.83
C PHE A 215 5.80 12.54 2.81
N LYS A 216 6.87 11.73 2.85
CA LYS A 216 8.26 12.21 2.80
C LYS A 216 8.80 12.32 1.38
N TYR A 217 8.37 11.42 0.51
CA TYR A 217 9.02 11.18 -0.79
C TYR A 217 8.07 11.33 -1.97
N LYS A 218 6.95 12.04 -1.80
CA LYS A 218 5.91 12.25 -2.80
C LYS A 218 6.49 12.60 -4.17
N ASP A 219 7.31 13.64 -4.23
CA ASP A 219 7.86 14.16 -5.50
C ASP A 219 9.01 13.31 -6.05
N LYS A 220 9.37 12.23 -5.36
CA LYS A 220 10.41 11.28 -5.78
C LYS A 220 9.81 10.03 -6.40
N TYR A 221 8.49 9.87 -6.39
CA TYR A 221 7.82 8.72 -7.00
C TYR A 221 7.30 9.02 -8.40
N LYS A 222 7.54 8.08 -9.30
CA LYS A 222 6.74 7.90 -10.50
C LYS A 222 5.46 7.14 -10.16
N ILE A 223 4.34 7.84 -10.18
CA ILE A 223 3.03 7.23 -9.97
C ILE A 223 2.58 6.49 -11.23
N ILE A 224 2.14 5.25 -11.06
CA ILE A 224 1.50 4.45 -12.12
C ILE A 224 0.13 4.01 -11.63
N HIS A 225 -0.90 4.36 -12.39
CA HIS A 225 -2.29 4.02 -12.10
C HIS A 225 -2.62 2.60 -12.57
N TYR A 226 -2.95 1.72 -11.63
CA TYR A 226 -3.43 0.37 -11.90
C TYR A 226 -4.94 0.39 -12.15
N ASP A 227 -5.28 0.57 -13.42
CA ASP A 227 -6.64 0.83 -13.87
C ASP A 227 -7.33 -0.42 -14.42
N SER A 228 -8.61 -0.28 -14.80
CA SER A 228 -9.34 -1.35 -15.49
C SER A 228 -8.77 -1.66 -16.86
N ASP A 229 -8.15 -0.69 -17.53
CA ASP A 229 -7.41 -0.94 -18.77
C ASP A 229 -6.04 -1.56 -18.46
N LYS A 230 -6.01 -2.89 -18.52
CA LYS A 230 -4.79 -3.66 -18.29
C LYS A 230 -3.76 -3.46 -19.38
N LYS A 231 -4.17 -3.24 -20.63
CA LYS A 231 -3.23 -3.07 -21.73
C LYS A 231 -2.48 -1.77 -21.51
N GLN A 232 -3.20 -0.66 -21.28
CA GLN A 232 -2.59 0.62 -21.01
C GLN A 232 -1.68 0.57 -19.78
N PHE A 233 -2.15 -0.03 -18.67
CA PHE A 233 -1.33 -0.19 -17.48
C PHE A 233 -0.02 -0.97 -17.76
N TYR A 234 -0.09 -2.09 -18.49
CA TYR A 234 1.09 -2.89 -18.80
C TYR A 234 2.06 -2.16 -19.73
N GLU A 235 1.57 -1.46 -20.75
CA GLU A 235 2.44 -0.69 -21.64
C GLU A 235 3.14 0.47 -20.91
N THR A 236 2.40 1.23 -20.09
CA THR A 236 3.00 2.28 -19.22
C THR A 236 4.08 1.69 -18.33
N TYR A 237 3.78 0.58 -17.64
CA TYR A 237 4.72 -0.06 -16.74
C TYR A 237 5.97 -0.57 -17.46
N LEU A 238 5.81 -1.21 -18.63
CA LEU A 238 6.92 -1.68 -19.46
C LEU A 238 7.77 -0.52 -19.99
N GLY A 239 7.15 0.62 -20.32
CA GLY A 239 7.83 1.87 -20.66
C GLY A 239 8.77 2.31 -19.54
N GLU A 240 8.28 2.36 -18.29
CA GLU A 240 9.12 2.76 -17.16
C GLU A 240 10.32 1.84 -16.94
N LEU A 241 10.16 0.53 -17.19
CA LEU A 241 11.26 -0.44 -17.13
C LEU A 241 12.25 -0.26 -18.28
N ARG A 242 11.77 0.01 -19.49
CA ARG A 242 12.59 0.27 -20.68
C ARG A 242 13.48 1.49 -20.47
N ASP A 243 12.91 2.59 -19.97
CA ASP A 243 13.63 3.82 -19.68
C ASP A 243 14.73 3.64 -18.63
N SER A 244 14.61 2.61 -17.79
CA SER A 244 15.63 2.21 -16.81
C SER A 244 16.62 1.17 -17.36
N GLY A 245 16.65 0.96 -18.68
CA GLY A 245 17.63 0.12 -19.36
C GLY A 245 17.36 -1.39 -19.24
N VAL A 246 16.12 -1.82 -18.97
CA VAL A 246 15.77 -3.24 -19.00
C VAL A 246 15.76 -3.72 -20.47
N PRO A 247 16.55 -4.75 -20.86
CA PRO A 247 16.61 -5.24 -22.23
C PRO A 247 15.27 -5.71 -22.81
N GLU A 248 15.05 -5.51 -24.10
CA GLU A 248 13.80 -5.89 -24.80
C GLU A 248 13.44 -7.37 -24.67
N ALA A 249 14.43 -8.27 -24.67
CA ALA A 249 14.19 -9.69 -24.44
C ALA A 249 13.55 -9.96 -23.06
N LYS A 250 13.97 -9.22 -22.03
CA LYS A 250 13.38 -9.28 -20.69
C LYS A 250 12.00 -8.64 -20.67
N LEU A 251 11.83 -7.49 -21.32
CA LEU A 251 10.53 -6.81 -21.43
C LEU A 251 9.48 -7.70 -22.12
N THR A 252 9.87 -8.41 -23.17
CA THR A 252 9.04 -9.39 -23.87
C THR A 252 8.59 -10.51 -22.93
N PHE A 253 9.52 -11.06 -22.14
CA PHE A 253 9.18 -12.06 -21.13
C PHE A 253 8.26 -11.50 -20.04
N ILE A 254 8.50 -10.28 -19.57
CA ILE A 254 7.67 -9.61 -18.55
C ILE A 254 6.26 -9.36 -19.08
N LYS A 255 6.13 -8.90 -20.33
CA LYS A 255 4.83 -8.75 -21.01
C LYS A 255 4.09 -10.09 -21.03
N LYS A 256 4.77 -11.18 -21.40
CA LYS A 256 4.19 -12.53 -21.32
C LYS A 256 3.77 -12.88 -19.89
N LEU A 257 4.59 -12.59 -18.87
CA LEU A 257 4.23 -12.83 -17.47
C LEU A 257 2.96 -12.08 -17.05
N PHE A 258 2.81 -10.81 -17.45
CA PHE A 258 1.64 -9.99 -17.12
C PHE A 258 0.34 -10.58 -17.64
N TYR A 259 0.31 -11.08 -18.88
CA TYR A 259 -0.89 -11.66 -19.48
C TYR A 259 -1.17 -13.11 -19.06
N THR A 260 -0.12 -13.91 -18.82
CA THR A 260 -0.28 -15.36 -18.58
C THR A 260 -0.38 -15.73 -17.10
N THR A 261 0.11 -14.88 -16.19
CA THR A 261 0.06 -15.16 -14.76
C THR A 261 -1.33 -14.80 -14.22
N LYS A 262 -1.98 -15.77 -13.58
CA LYS A 262 -3.24 -15.56 -12.85
C LYS A 262 -2.94 -15.62 -11.35
N PRO A 263 -2.83 -14.47 -10.65
CA PRO A 263 -2.59 -14.48 -9.21
C PRO A 263 -3.69 -15.28 -8.48
N ILE A 264 -3.30 -16.14 -7.53
CA ILE A 264 -4.22 -16.94 -6.69
C ILE A 264 -5.32 -16.07 -6.07
N HIS A 265 -4.97 -14.84 -5.71
CA HIS A 265 -5.85 -13.88 -5.03
C HIS A 265 -6.72 -13.04 -5.99
N LYS A 266 -6.81 -13.41 -7.28
CA LYS A 266 -7.56 -12.65 -8.28
C LYS A 266 -9.05 -12.64 -7.97
N THR A 267 -9.60 -11.43 -7.87
CA THR A 267 -11.04 -11.17 -7.70
C THR A 267 -11.68 -10.55 -8.94
N ASP A 268 -10.87 -9.94 -9.82
CA ASP A 268 -11.38 -9.28 -11.03
C ASP A 268 -12.00 -10.31 -12.00
N GLY A 269 -13.14 -9.94 -12.60
CA GLY A 269 -13.87 -10.77 -13.57
C GLY A 269 -14.85 -11.78 -12.96
N LYS A 270 -15.00 -11.84 -11.63
CA LYS A 270 -16.03 -12.67 -10.98
C LYS A 270 -17.35 -11.91 -10.89
N HIS A 271 -18.47 -12.57 -11.15
CA HIS A 271 -19.82 -11.99 -11.02
C HIS A 271 -20.04 -11.33 -9.65
N ILE A 272 -19.60 -12.00 -8.59
CA ILE A 272 -19.70 -11.49 -7.20
C ILE A 272 -18.97 -10.15 -7.01
N THR A 273 -17.86 -9.92 -7.72
CA THR A 273 -17.12 -8.66 -7.64
C THR A 273 -17.94 -7.50 -8.21
N ASN A 274 -18.61 -7.71 -9.34
CA ASN A 274 -19.49 -6.72 -9.95
C ASN A 274 -20.73 -6.47 -9.08
N MET A 275 -21.32 -7.51 -8.51
CA MET A 275 -22.45 -7.39 -7.59
C MET A 275 -22.11 -6.48 -6.39
N TYR A 276 -20.99 -6.71 -5.70
CA TYR A 276 -20.61 -5.88 -4.55
C TYR A 276 -20.18 -4.47 -4.97
N LYS A 277 -19.51 -4.31 -6.12
CA LYS A 277 -19.17 -2.98 -6.66
C LYS A 277 -20.45 -2.18 -6.93
N ASN A 278 -21.42 -2.77 -7.60
CA ASN A 278 -22.70 -2.12 -7.90
C ASN A 278 -23.49 -1.80 -6.63
N TYR A 279 -23.53 -2.73 -5.67
CA TYR A 279 -24.18 -2.48 -4.38
C TYR A 279 -23.52 -1.32 -3.60
N LEU A 280 -22.19 -1.23 -3.60
CA LEU A 280 -21.47 -0.09 -3.03
C LEU A 280 -21.82 1.22 -3.75
N LEU A 281 -21.72 1.26 -5.09
CA LEU A 281 -21.95 2.46 -5.89
C LEU A 281 -23.40 2.97 -5.83
N ARG A 282 -24.38 2.10 -5.58
CA ARG A 282 -25.79 2.47 -5.45
C ARG A 282 -26.20 2.79 -4.01
N ASN A 283 -25.29 2.63 -3.04
CA ASN A 283 -25.60 2.84 -1.62
C ASN A 283 -24.89 4.10 -1.08
N PRO A 284 -25.61 5.20 -0.84
CA PRO A 284 -25.02 6.47 -0.40
C PRO A 284 -24.29 6.37 0.93
N LYS A 285 -24.87 5.64 1.86
CA LYS A 285 -24.30 5.46 3.19
C LYS A 285 -22.94 4.79 3.09
N LEU A 286 -22.82 3.77 2.23
CA LEU A 286 -21.55 3.08 2.00
C LEU A 286 -20.55 3.95 1.24
N LEU A 287 -20.98 4.67 0.20
CA LEU A 287 -20.12 5.61 -0.52
C LEU A 287 -19.59 6.71 0.39
N LYS A 288 -20.44 7.32 1.22
CA LYS A 288 -20.05 8.34 2.20
C LYS A 288 -19.01 7.77 3.17
N LEU A 289 -19.23 6.57 3.72
CA LEU A 289 -18.24 5.91 4.59
C LEU A 289 -16.91 5.65 3.86
N LEU A 290 -16.95 5.20 2.62
CA LEU A 290 -15.75 4.96 1.82
C LEU A 290 -14.98 6.27 1.59
N LEU A 291 -15.67 7.35 1.23
CA LEU A 291 -15.06 8.66 1.05
C LEU A 291 -14.45 9.19 2.34
N LYS A 292 -15.12 9.05 3.48
CA LYS A 292 -14.55 9.43 4.78
C LYS A 292 -13.21 8.73 5.07
N ILE A 293 -12.97 7.55 4.50
CA ILE A 293 -11.73 6.78 4.67
C ILE A 293 -10.69 7.15 3.61
N PHE A 294 -11.09 7.22 2.33
CA PHE A 294 -10.16 7.26 1.21
C PHE A 294 -10.15 8.59 0.43
N TYR A 295 -10.81 9.64 0.94
CA TYR A 295 -10.89 10.94 0.26
C TYR A 295 -9.52 11.44 -0.24
N GLU A 296 -8.51 11.42 0.63
CA GLU A 296 -7.17 11.87 0.25
C GLU A 296 -6.53 11.02 -0.85
N ASP A 297 -6.83 9.72 -0.96
CA ASP A 297 -6.32 8.91 -2.07
C ASP A 297 -6.92 9.37 -3.40
N PHE A 298 -8.19 9.77 -3.43
CA PHE A 298 -8.82 10.28 -4.65
C PHE A 298 -8.15 11.58 -5.10
N GLU A 299 -8.01 12.54 -4.19
CA GLU A 299 -7.44 13.86 -4.46
C GLU A 299 -5.95 13.81 -4.82
N GLU A 300 -5.19 13.03 -4.05
CA GLU A 300 -3.74 12.95 -4.16
C GLU A 300 -3.32 12.25 -5.44
N PHE A 301 -3.98 11.14 -5.78
CA PHE A 301 -3.66 10.32 -6.94
C PHE A 301 -4.57 10.60 -8.14
N LYS A 302 -5.35 11.70 -8.11
CA LYS A 302 -6.16 12.17 -9.25
C LYS A 302 -7.15 11.11 -9.76
N PHE A 303 -7.77 10.38 -8.85
CA PHE A 303 -8.89 9.50 -9.18
C PHE A 303 -10.20 10.28 -9.13
N GLU A 304 -11.12 9.95 -10.04
CA GLU A 304 -12.48 10.49 -10.03
C GLU A 304 -13.19 10.17 -8.70
N ILE A 305 -13.66 11.21 -8.03
CA ILE A 305 -14.48 11.10 -6.82
C ILE A 305 -15.89 10.69 -7.26
N PRO A 306 -16.47 9.59 -6.70
CA PRO A 306 -17.83 9.18 -7.03
C PRO A 306 -18.85 10.28 -6.71
N ASN A 307 -19.76 10.57 -7.65
CA ASN A 307 -20.84 11.51 -7.43
C ASN A 307 -21.79 10.98 -6.32
N ILE A 308 -22.02 11.80 -5.29
CA ILE A 308 -22.86 11.52 -4.12
C ILE A 308 -24.22 12.24 -4.22
N GLU A 309 -24.42 13.14 -5.18
CA GLU A 309 -25.66 13.94 -5.39
C GLU A 309 -26.85 13.09 -5.77
N LYS A 310 -26.65 11.90 -6.35
CA LYS A 310 -27.76 11.01 -6.72
C LYS A 310 -28.55 10.45 -5.52
N LEU A 311 -28.28 10.92 -4.30
CA LEU A 311 -28.56 10.19 -3.08
C LEU A 311 -28.94 11.07 -1.87
N SER A 312 -29.23 12.36 -2.10
CA SER A 312 -29.97 13.21 -1.15
C SER A 312 -31.46 12.99 -1.33
#